data_AF-A0A7H8QPF3-F1
#
_entry.id   AF-A0A7H8QPF3-F1
#
_cell.length_a   1.000
_cell.length_b   1.000
_cell.length_c   1.000
_cell.angle_alpha   90.00
_cell.angle_beta   90.00
_cell.angle_gamma   90.00
#
_symmetry.space_group_name_H-M   'P 1'
#
loop_
_entity.id
_entity.type
_entity.pdbx_description
1 polymer ?
#
loop_
_entity_poly.entity_id
_entity_poly.type
_entity_poly.pdbx_seq_one_letter_code
_entity_poly.pdbx_strand_id
1 'polypeptide(L)'
;MANTALTLSLEGESTPSQRAIFDILQEILQPGSTTTLEDAAKNLDRLHPDRRPPGSDQEDPNTFIYAFFQPFHTIAKQIPNTHPAQEKLAALVKTLRDLPSRPIHVDQWGDFELWKSLPLFGETFSDAYESDRTKELSPEVKRQRNLSLQSYAARLMGNGTVPNDRYCIWALSDALEGRYDNGKGRNRQVLTSPTADPDVDFHVTVAAEWIMHAGHVFYHSGATVGGDYHGPLVKGPGKLAFSPQRWHLWKDRFVEFENSHDLNEDTRKTAKLAARKMEEIEKASDTQA
;
A
#
# COMPACT_ATOMS: atom_id res chain seq x y z
N MET A 1 8.14 -0.69 20.81
CA MET A 1 6.71 -0.91 21.14
C MET A 1 6.10 -1.95 20.21
N ALA A 2 6.67 -3.17 20.14
CA ALA A 2 6.38 -4.11 19.04
C ALA A 2 5.47 -5.30 19.41
N ASN A 3 4.81 -5.27 20.59
CA ASN A 3 4.12 -6.45 21.13
C ASN A 3 2.75 -6.12 21.75
N THR A 4 2.14 -5.01 21.35
CA THR A 4 0.82 -4.61 21.87
C THR A 4 -0.28 -5.36 21.13
N ALA A 5 -1.25 -5.91 21.85
CA ALA A 5 -2.42 -6.52 21.24
C ALA A 5 -3.18 -5.52 20.36
N LEU A 6 -3.72 -6.00 19.24
CA LEU A 6 -4.48 -5.17 18.31
C LEU A 6 -5.98 -5.29 18.61
N THR A 7 -6.62 -4.13 18.75
CA THR A 7 -8.09 -4.02 18.76
C THR A 7 -8.53 -3.66 17.35
N LEU A 8 -8.96 -4.66 16.59
CA LEU A 8 -9.41 -4.49 15.21
C LEU A 8 -10.92 -4.68 15.13
N SER A 9 -11.55 -4.08 14.12
CA SER A 9 -12.97 -4.27 13.85
C SER A 9 -13.28 -4.20 12.35
N LEU A 10 -14.40 -4.81 11.97
CA LEU A 10 -15.06 -4.49 10.70
C LEU A 10 -15.84 -3.17 10.85
N GLU A 11 -16.00 -2.47 9.73
CA GLU A 11 -16.76 -1.22 9.65
C GLU A 11 -18.07 -1.47 8.90
N GLY A 12 -19.20 -0.99 9.44
CA GLY A 12 -20.51 -1.11 8.81
C GLY A 12 -21.10 -2.53 8.88
N GLU A 13 -22.11 -2.76 8.04
CA GLU A 13 -22.70 -4.09 7.88
C GLU A 13 -21.72 -5.02 7.18
N SER A 14 -21.60 -6.25 7.69
CA SER A 14 -20.71 -7.28 7.15
C SER A 14 -21.51 -8.50 6.73
N THR A 15 -21.06 -9.18 5.66
CA THR A 15 -21.58 -10.50 5.31
C THR A 15 -21.04 -11.56 6.28
N PRO A 16 -21.68 -12.75 6.37
CA PRO A 16 -21.15 -13.86 7.15
C PRO A 16 -19.71 -14.23 6.76
N SER A 17 -19.36 -14.18 5.48
CA SER A 17 -18.02 -14.49 5.01
C SER A 17 -17.00 -13.42 5.38
N GLN A 18 -17.38 -12.14 5.33
CA GLN A 18 -16.49 -11.07 5.81
C GLN A 18 -16.18 -11.21 7.30
N ARG A 19 -17.17 -11.62 8.11
CA ARG A 19 -16.93 -11.95 9.53
C ARG A 19 -15.98 -13.13 9.70
N ALA A 20 -16.18 -14.21 8.94
CA ALA A 20 -15.29 -15.38 8.99
C ALA A 20 -13.85 -15.05 8.56
N ILE A 21 -13.69 -14.20 7.52
CA ILE A 21 -12.38 -13.68 7.10
C ILE A 21 -11.78 -12.83 8.24
N PHE A 22 -12.57 -11.93 8.82
CA PHE A 22 -12.14 -11.11 9.93
C PHE A 22 -11.68 -11.94 11.13
N ASP A 23 -12.39 -13.00 11.51
CA ASP A 23 -12.01 -13.85 12.64
C ASP A 23 -10.63 -14.50 12.41
N ILE A 24 -10.35 -14.94 11.17
CA ILE A 24 -9.03 -15.47 10.78
C ILE A 24 -7.96 -14.37 10.87
N LEU A 25 -8.24 -13.17 10.35
CA LEU A 25 -7.32 -12.03 10.41
C LEU A 25 -7.05 -11.58 11.85
N GLN A 26 -8.10 -11.48 12.66
CA GLN A 26 -8.03 -11.07 14.06
C GLN A 26 -7.15 -12.04 14.84
N GLU A 27 -7.28 -13.35 14.63
CA GLU A 27 -6.46 -14.37 15.28
C GLU A 27 -5.01 -14.29 14.80
N ILE A 28 -4.76 -14.39 13.48
CA ILE A 28 -3.38 -14.47 12.95
C ILE A 28 -2.58 -13.20 13.23
N LEU A 29 -3.20 -12.02 13.33
CA LEU A 29 -2.48 -10.75 13.50
C LEU A 29 -2.09 -10.45 14.96
N GLN A 30 -2.58 -11.23 15.94
CA GLN A 30 -2.15 -11.02 17.33
C GLN A 30 -0.68 -11.43 17.55
N PRO A 31 0.07 -10.70 18.41
CA PRO A 31 1.48 -10.99 18.66
C PRO A 31 1.77 -12.40 19.21
N GLY A 32 0.79 -13.03 19.87
CA GLY A 32 0.91 -14.36 20.47
C GLY A 32 0.26 -15.49 19.67
N SER A 33 -0.25 -15.24 18.46
CA SER A 33 -0.94 -16.28 17.70
C SER A 33 0.01 -17.40 17.29
N THR A 34 -0.42 -18.64 17.53
CA THR A 34 0.27 -19.87 17.11
C THR A 34 -0.13 -20.33 15.71
N THR A 35 -1.16 -19.70 15.13
CA THR A 35 -1.61 -20.00 13.76
C THR A 35 -0.52 -19.66 12.77
N THR A 36 -0.22 -20.59 11.85
CA THR A 36 0.76 -20.33 10.78
C THR A 36 0.11 -19.54 9.64
N LEU A 37 0.92 -18.83 8.84
CA LEU A 37 0.41 -18.16 7.63
C LEU A 37 -0.21 -19.16 6.64
N GLU A 38 0.34 -20.37 6.55
CA GLU A 38 -0.16 -21.42 5.67
C GLU A 38 -1.52 -21.94 6.13
N ASP A 39 -1.71 -22.18 7.44
CA ASP A 39 -3.00 -22.61 7.98
C ASP A 39 -4.06 -21.52 7.83
N ALA A 40 -3.71 -20.26 8.10
CA ALA A 40 -4.60 -19.13 7.89
C ALA A 40 -5.01 -19.00 6.41
N ALA A 41 -4.06 -19.10 5.47
CA ALA A 41 -4.34 -19.07 4.04
C ALA A 41 -5.24 -20.23 3.60
N LYS A 42 -5.00 -21.46 4.09
CA LYS A 42 -5.87 -22.62 3.82
C LYS A 42 -7.27 -22.43 4.41
N ASN A 43 -7.38 -21.83 5.59
CA ASN A 43 -8.68 -21.51 6.19
C ASN A 43 -9.44 -20.48 5.36
N LEU A 44 -8.75 -19.48 4.81
CA LEU A 44 -9.33 -18.51 3.88
C LEU A 44 -9.79 -19.17 2.57
N ASP A 45 -9.00 -20.07 1.96
CA ASP A 45 -9.42 -20.80 0.74
C ASP A 45 -10.70 -21.62 0.98
N ARG A 46 -10.81 -22.27 2.14
CA ARG A 46 -12.00 -23.06 2.51
C ARG A 46 -13.27 -22.23 2.66
N LEU A 47 -13.15 -20.92 2.83
CA LEU A 47 -14.32 -20.04 2.86
C LEU A 47 -14.95 -19.86 1.48
N HIS A 48 -14.24 -20.15 0.38
CA HIS A 48 -14.82 -20.01 -0.94
C HIS A 48 -16.05 -20.94 -1.12
N PRO A 49 -17.17 -20.47 -1.69
CA PRO A 49 -18.41 -21.26 -1.77
C PRO A 49 -18.27 -22.66 -2.38
N ASP A 50 -17.45 -22.82 -3.44
CA ASP A 50 -17.20 -24.12 -4.07
C ASP A 50 -16.44 -25.16 -3.20
N ARG A 51 -15.84 -24.73 -2.08
CA ARG A 51 -15.18 -25.59 -1.10
C ARG A 51 -16.11 -25.98 0.05
N ARG A 52 -17.28 -25.36 0.17
CA ARG A 52 -18.24 -25.62 1.25
C ARG A 52 -19.08 -26.86 0.92
N PRO A 53 -19.53 -27.62 1.94
CA PRO A 53 -20.40 -28.77 1.74
C PRO A 53 -21.67 -28.39 0.95
N PRO A 54 -22.15 -29.25 0.03
CA PRO A 54 -23.42 -29.04 -0.65
C PRO A 54 -24.57 -28.86 0.35
N GLY A 55 -25.43 -27.86 0.14
CA GLY A 55 -26.59 -27.58 1.00
C GLY A 55 -26.33 -26.68 2.21
N SER A 56 -25.10 -26.17 2.40
CA SER A 56 -24.88 -25.02 3.28
C SER A 56 -25.51 -23.75 2.67
N ASP A 57 -25.87 -22.76 3.48
CA ASP A 57 -26.12 -21.40 2.96
C ASP A 57 -24.84 -20.87 2.31
N GLN A 58 -24.81 -20.92 0.98
CA GLN A 58 -23.72 -20.42 0.16
C GLN A 58 -24.17 -19.09 -0.41
N GLU A 59 -23.41 -18.04 -0.12
CA GLU A 59 -23.55 -16.83 -0.91
C GLU A 59 -23.06 -17.08 -2.33
N ASP A 60 -23.53 -16.26 -3.26
CA ASP A 60 -23.09 -16.31 -4.65
C ASP A 60 -21.55 -16.16 -4.74
N PRO A 61 -20.84 -17.00 -5.52
CA PRO A 61 -19.39 -16.93 -5.67
C PRO A 61 -18.87 -15.55 -6.08
N ASN A 62 -19.57 -14.81 -6.95
CA ASN A 62 -19.16 -13.48 -7.36
C ASN A 62 -19.25 -12.49 -6.19
N THR A 63 -20.33 -12.60 -5.40
CA THR A 63 -20.49 -11.81 -4.17
C THR A 63 -19.35 -12.08 -3.18
N PHE A 64 -18.98 -13.34 -2.98
CA PHE A 64 -17.87 -13.71 -2.11
C PHE A 64 -16.55 -13.09 -2.60
N ILE A 65 -16.22 -13.24 -3.89
CA ILE A 65 -14.97 -12.73 -4.45
C ILE A 65 -14.88 -11.21 -4.34
N TYR A 66 -15.95 -10.49 -4.65
CA TYR A 66 -16.00 -9.03 -4.49
C TYR A 66 -15.77 -8.60 -3.04
N ALA A 67 -16.37 -9.31 -2.08
CA ALA A 67 -16.27 -8.96 -0.67
C ALA A 67 -14.97 -9.44 0.01
N PHE A 68 -14.22 -10.35 -0.60
CA PHE A 68 -13.15 -11.12 0.04
C PHE A 68 -12.01 -10.26 0.59
N PHE A 69 -11.49 -9.31 -0.20
CA PHE A 69 -10.35 -8.48 0.21
C PHE A 69 -10.77 -7.25 1.04
N GLN A 70 -12.06 -6.93 1.14
CA GLN A 70 -12.53 -5.76 1.89
C GLN A 70 -12.16 -5.79 3.38
N PRO A 71 -12.27 -6.93 4.11
CA PRO A 71 -11.72 -7.05 5.46
C PRO A 71 -10.22 -6.77 5.53
N PHE A 72 -9.41 -7.25 4.57
CA PHE A 72 -7.96 -7.02 4.58
C PHE A 72 -7.64 -5.52 4.55
N HIS A 73 -8.27 -4.79 3.63
CA HIS A 73 -8.04 -3.35 3.49
C HIS A 73 -8.59 -2.55 4.67
N THR A 74 -9.74 -2.95 5.21
CA THR A 74 -10.34 -2.34 6.42
C THR A 74 -9.43 -2.49 7.63
N ILE A 75 -8.83 -3.66 7.78
CA ILE A 75 -7.92 -3.98 8.87
C ILE A 75 -6.56 -3.30 8.68
N ALA A 76 -6.03 -3.26 7.45
CA ALA A 76 -4.77 -2.58 7.13
C ALA A 76 -4.77 -1.11 7.58
N LYS A 77 -5.89 -0.41 7.47
CA LYS A 77 -6.06 0.99 7.93
C LYS A 77 -5.94 1.17 9.45
N GLN A 78 -6.18 0.13 10.23
CA GLN A 78 -6.22 0.19 11.69
C GLN A 78 -4.87 -0.18 12.32
N ILE A 79 -4.01 -0.88 11.58
CA ILE A 79 -2.70 -1.32 12.10
C ILE A 79 -1.71 -0.15 11.97
N PRO A 80 -1.05 0.30 13.05
CA PRO A 80 0.00 1.31 12.94
C PRO A 80 1.10 0.87 11.95
N ASN A 81 1.61 1.78 11.11
CA ASN A 81 2.61 1.46 10.07
C ASN A 81 3.89 0.82 10.63
N THR A 82 4.23 1.12 11.88
CA THR A 82 5.41 0.57 12.58
C THR A 82 5.14 -0.78 13.26
N HIS A 83 3.89 -1.26 13.27
CA HIS A 83 3.53 -2.50 13.95
C HIS A 83 3.85 -3.73 13.06
N PRO A 84 4.44 -4.82 13.61
CA PRO A 84 4.81 -6.01 12.83
C PRO A 84 3.64 -6.68 12.08
N ALA A 85 2.41 -6.48 12.55
CA ALA A 85 1.22 -7.01 11.89
C ALA A 85 1.00 -6.47 10.46
N GLN A 86 1.57 -5.31 10.10
CA GLN A 86 1.56 -4.84 8.70
C GLN A 86 2.27 -5.83 7.78
N GLU A 87 3.46 -6.29 8.18
CA GLU A 87 4.24 -7.29 7.45
C GLU A 87 3.51 -8.64 7.44
N LYS A 88 2.95 -9.05 8.60
CA LYS A 88 2.22 -10.31 8.72
C LYS A 88 0.98 -10.35 7.81
N LEU A 89 0.25 -9.24 7.69
CA LEU A 89 -0.90 -9.11 6.79
C LEU A 89 -0.49 -9.21 5.32
N ALA A 90 0.56 -8.48 4.91
CA ALA A 90 1.08 -8.56 3.54
C ALA A 90 1.62 -9.95 3.19
N ALA A 91 2.31 -10.61 4.14
CA ALA A 91 2.79 -11.97 4.00
C ALA A 91 1.64 -12.99 3.89
N LEU A 92 0.52 -12.79 4.60
CA LEU A 92 -0.65 -13.65 4.47
C LEU A 92 -1.26 -13.59 3.06
N VAL A 93 -1.36 -12.41 2.44
CA VAL A 93 -1.84 -12.29 1.06
C VAL A 93 -0.89 -13.00 0.10
N LYS A 94 0.42 -12.88 0.31
CA LYS A 94 1.42 -13.63 -0.47
C LYS A 94 1.22 -15.14 -0.34
N THR A 95 1.10 -15.63 0.89
CA THR A 95 0.88 -17.06 1.16
C THR A 95 -0.42 -17.56 0.54
N LEU A 96 -1.48 -16.77 0.58
CA LEU A 96 -2.74 -17.06 -0.10
C LEU A 96 -2.54 -17.17 -1.62
N ARG A 97 -1.88 -16.17 -2.23
CA ARG A 97 -1.59 -16.13 -3.66
C ARG A 97 -0.80 -17.36 -4.14
N ASP A 98 0.13 -17.82 -3.31
CA ASP A 98 1.04 -18.91 -3.62
C ASP A 98 0.40 -20.30 -3.37
N LEU A 99 -0.85 -20.39 -2.87
CA LEU A 99 -1.60 -21.65 -2.80
C LEU A 99 -1.91 -22.24 -4.19
N PRO A 100 -2.18 -23.56 -4.28
CA PRO A 100 -2.72 -24.15 -5.50
C PRO A 100 -3.98 -23.41 -5.95
N SER A 101 -3.90 -22.81 -7.14
CA SER A 101 -4.97 -22.04 -7.75
C SER A 101 -5.87 -22.90 -8.64
N ARG A 102 -7.06 -22.40 -8.93
CA ARG A 102 -8.03 -23.00 -9.84
C ARG A 102 -8.71 -21.90 -10.67
N PRO A 103 -9.18 -22.23 -11.88
CA PRO A 103 -9.94 -21.29 -12.69
C PRO A 103 -11.29 -20.99 -12.05
N ILE A 104 -11.66 -19.72 -12.04
CA ILE A 104 -12.98 -19.23 -11.68
C ILE A 104 -13.45 -18.20 -12.71
N HIS A 105 -14.77 -18.07 -12.86
CA HIS A 105 -15.38 -16.98 -13.61
C HIS A 105 -15.95 -15.97 -12.62
N VAL A 106 -15.71 -14.69 -12.86
CA VAL A 106 -16.34 -13.61 -12.11
C VAL A 106 -17.18 -12.77 -13.07
N ASP A 107 -18.49 -12.75 -12.85
CA ASP A 107 -19.48 -12.10 -13.72
C ASP A 107 -19.12 -10.63 -13.94
N GLN A 108 -19.06 -10.17 -15.19
CA GLN A 108 -18.66 -8.80 -15.60
C GLN A 108 -17.16 -8.47 -15.53
N TRP A 109 -16.32 -9.35 -14.97
CA TRP A 109 -14.86 -9.15 -14.91
C TRP A 109 -14.06 -10.18 -15.71
N GLY A 110 -14.58 -11.41 -15.88
CA GLY A 110 -13.97 -12.45 -16.71
C GLY A 110 -13.36 -13.61 -15.92
N ASP A 111 -12.42 -14.31 -16.55
CA ASP A 111 -11.81 -15.52 -16.00
C ASP A 111 -10.52 -15.22 -15.24
N PHE A 112 -10.35 -15.85 -14.07
CA PHE A 112 -9.19 -15.68 -13.21
C PHE A 112 -8.66 -17.02 -12.71
N GLU A 113 -7.36 -17.06 -12.44
CA GLU A 113 -6.77 -18.04 -11.54
C GLU A 113 -6.95 -17.53 -10.11
N LEU A 114 -7.90 -18.11 -9.36
CA LEU A 114 -8.43 -17.59 -8.11
C LEU A 114 -7.37 -16.93 -7.21
N TRP A 115 -6.45 -17.67 -6.60
CA TRP A 115 -5.51 -17.03 -5.67
C TRP A 115 -4.31 -16.43 -6.38
N LYS A 116 -3.87 -17.04 -7.48
CA LYS A 116 -2.69 -16.57 -8.24
C LYS A 116 -2.89 -15.16 -8.80
N SER A 117 -4.12 -14.81 -9.18
CA SER A 117 -4.46 -13.51 -9.80
C SER A 117 -5.00 -12.48 -8.82
N LEU A 118 -5.37 -12.88 -7.59
CA LEU A 118 -6.00 -12.02 -6.58
C LEU A 118 -7.17 -11.20 -7.18
N PRO A 119 -8.23 -11.86 -7.68
CA PRO A 119 -9.33 -11.23 -8.40
C PRO A 119 -9.96 -10.13 -7.55
N LEU A 120 -10.22 -8.99 -8.19
CA LEU A 120 -10.83 -7.81 -7.60
C LEU A 120 -10.05 -7.16 -6.45
N PHE A 121 -8.78 -7.55 -6.23
CA PHE A 121 -7.94 -6.91 -5.23
C PHE A 121 -7.75 -5.42 -5.53
N GLY A 122 -7.45 -5.07 -6.78
CA GLY A 122 -7.19 -3.68 -7.18
C GLY A 122 -8.42 -2.78 -7.02
N GLU A 123 -9.58 -3.29 -7.41
CA GLU A 123 -10.89 -2.65 -7.31
C GLU A 123 -11.22 -2.36 -5.84
N THR A 124 -11.20 -3.40 -5.00
CA THR A 124 -11.50 -3.27 -3.56
C THR A 124 -10.46 -2.43 -2.82
N PHE A 125 -9.19 -2.46 -3.23
CA PHE A 125 -8.16 -1.59 -2.67
C PHE A 125 -8.41 -0.12 -3.05
N SER A 126 -8.81 0.14 -4.30
CA SER A 126 -9.16 1.50 -4.74
C SER A 126 -10.37 2.04 -3.99
N ASP A 127 -11.40 1.23 -3.78
CA ASP A 127 -12.55 1.61 -2.94
C ASP A 127 -12.11 1.96 -1.53
N ALA A 128 -11.26 1.11 -0.92
CA ALA A 128 -10.71 1.37 0.41
C ALA A 128 -9.85 2.64 0.45
N TYR A 129 -9.05 2.91 -0.58
CA TYR A 129 -8.21 4.10 -0.65
C TYR A 129 -9.05 5.40 -0.63
N GLU A 130 -10.17 5.42 -1.34
CA GLU A 130 -11.04 6.59 -1.44
C GLU A 130 -12.09 6.68 -0.30
N SER A 131 -12.43 5.56 0.35
CA SER A 131 -13.61 5.48 1.25
C SER A 131 -13.60 6.48 2.40
N ASP A 132 -12.43 6.83 2.94
CA ASP A 132 -12.36 7.68 4.14
C ASP A 132 -12.44 9.17 3.80
N ARG A 133 -12.38 9.54 2.51
CA ARG A 133 -12.50 10.93 2.07
C ARG A 133 -13.86 11.51 2.41
N THR A 134 -14.92 10.73 2.20
CA THR A 134 -16.31 11.12 2.43
C THR A 134 -16.80 10.87 3.86
N LYS A 135 -16.07 10.05 4.66
CA LYS A 135 -16.44 9.79 6.05
C LYS A 135 -16.22 11.01 6.95
N GLU A 136 -17.10 11.17 7.94
CA GLU A 136 -16.98 12.17 9.01
C GLU A 136 -15.95 11.73 10.05
N LEU A 137 -14.67 11.81 9.68
CA LEU A 137 -13.51 11.53 10.54
C LEU A 137 -12.66 12.78 10.67
N SER A 138 -11.94 12.92 11.79
CA SER A 138 -10.97 14.01 11.94
C SER A 138 -9.85 13.88 10.90
N PRO A 139 -9.23 15.01 10.46
CA PRO A 139 -8.11 14.96 9.51
C PRO A 139 -6.96 14.06 9.96
N GLU A 140 -6.66 14.04 11.26
CA GLU A 140 -5.62 13.19 11.86
C GLU A 140 -5.93 11.71 11.69
N VAL A 141 -7.18 11.28 11.97
CA VAL A 141 -7.60 9.89 11.79
C VAL A 141 -7.55 9.49 10.32
N LYS A 142 -7.97 10.39 9.40
CA LYS A 142 -7.88 10.13 7.95
C LYS A 142 -6.43 9.93 7.50
N ARG A 143 -5.51 10.80 7.96
CA ARG A 143 -4.07 10.67 7.66
C ARG A 143 -3.49 9.38 8.22
N GLN A 144 -3.75 9.06 9.49
CA GLN A 144 -3.22 7.83 10.09
C GLN A 144 -3.69 6.58 9.35
N ARG A 145 -4.98 6.51 8.98
CA ARG A 145 -5.53 5.38 8.24
C ARG A 145 -4.97 5.28 6.82
N ASN A 146 -4.78 6.42 6.14
CA ASN A 146 -4.16 6.44 4.83
C ASN A 146 -2.69 5.98 4.89
N LEU A 147 -1.91 6.46 5.86
CA LEU A 147 -0.54 6.01 6.09
C LEU A 147 -0.49 4.50 6.31
N SER A 148 -1.35 3.98 7.18
CA SER A 148 -1.45 2.54 7.47
C SER A 148 -1.83 1.71 6.22
N LEU A 149 -2.76 2.19 5.39
CA LEU A 149 -3.11 1.52 4.13
C LEU A 149 -1.97 1.56 3.10
N GLN A 150 -1.29 2.71 2.95
CA GLN A 150 -0.15 2.87 2.05
C GLN A 150 1.05 2.01 2.49
N SER A 151 1.28 1.93 3.80
CA SER A 151 2.29 1.07 4.44
C SER A 151 2.07 -0.43 4.14
N TYR A 152 0.81 -0.88 4.18
CA TYR A 152 0.40 -2.21 3.73
C TYR A 152 0.65 -2.42 2.23
N ALA A 153 0.25 -1.45 1.40
CA ALA A 153 0.42 -1.52 -0.06
C ALA A 153 1.90 -1.58 -0.48
N ALA A 154 2.76 -0.85 0.24
CA ALA A 154 4.20 -0.85 0.05
C ALA A 154 4.82 -2.22 0.38
N ARG A 155 4.36 -2.91 1.43
CA ARG A 155 4.81 -4.26 1.76
C ARG A 155 4.34 -5.30 0.75
N LEU A 156 3.11 -5.18 0.25
CA LEU A 156 2.60 -6.03 -0.83
C LEU A 156 3.36 -5.85 -2.15
N MET A 157 3.77 -4.63 -2.47
CA MET A 157 4.65 -4.41 -3.63
C MET A 157 6.04 -4.98 -3.34
N GLY A 158 6.62 -4.66 -2.17
CA GLY A 158 7.95 -5.06 -1.74
C GLY A 158 8.17 -6.56 -1.74
N ASN A 159 7.17 -7.34 -1.35
CA ASN A 159 7.27 -8.81 -1.38
C ASN A 159 6.84 -9.42 -2.74
N GLY A 160 6.58 -8.58 -3.74
CA GLY A 160 6.22 -8.96 -5.10
C GLY A 160 4.81 -9.50 -5.25
N THR A 161 3.90 -9.22 -4.31
CA THR A 161 2.52 -9.74 -4.31
C THR A 161 1.59 -8.97 -5.24
N VAL A 162 1.58 -7.63 -5.13
CA VAL A 162 0.71 -6.75 -5.93
C VAL A 162 1.51 -5.55 -6.47
N PRO A 163 1.51 -5.30 -7.80
CA PRO A 163 2.19 -4.15 -8.39
C PRO A 163 1.36 -2.87 -8.16
N ASN A 164 1.43 -2.31 -6.96
CA ASN A 164 0.70 -1.10 -6.51
C ASN A 164 1.32 0.21 -7.05
N ASP A 165 1.81 0.21 -8.30
CA ASP A 165 2.65 1.25 -8.90
C ASP A 165 1.99 2.64 -8.83
N ARG A 166 0.70 2.71 -9.12
CA ARG A 166 -0.11 3.94 -9.09
C ARG A 166 -0.01 4.66 -7.75
N TYR A 167 -0.21 3.93 -6.64
CA TYR A 167 -0.23 4.51 -5.31
C TYR A 167 1.17 4.90 -4.82
N CYS A 168 2.18 4.11 -5.21
CA CYS A 168 3.58 4.45 -4.98
C CYS A 168 3.96 5.76 -5.66
N ILE A 169 3.67 5.88 -6.96
CA ILE A 169 3.99 7.07 -7.74
C ILE A 169 3.25 8.30 -7.22
N TRP A 170 1.98 8.17 -6.84
CA TRP A 170 1.23 9.27 -6.22
C TRP A 170 1.90 9.75 -4.93
N ALA A 171 2.22 8.83 -4.01
CA ALA A 171 2.87 9.18 -2.75
C ALA A 171 4.23 9.87 -2.94
N LEU A 172 5.08 9.33 -3.83
CA LEU A 172 6.39 9.91 -4.12
C LEU A 172 6.27 11.26 -4.83
N SER A 173 5.33 11.38 -5.77
CA SER A 173 5.06 12.64 -6.49
C SER A 173 4.58 13.74 -5.54
N ASP A 174 3.57 13.45 -4.72
CA ASP A 174 2.95 14.43 -3.82
C ASP A 174 3.95 14.96 -2.79
N ALA A 175 4.84 14.09 -2.30
CA ALA A 175 5.86 14.45 -1.32
C ALA A 175 7.08 15.15 -1.95
N LEU A 176 7.61 14.62 -3.07
CA LEU A 176 8.99 14.91 -3.49
C LEU A 176 9.08 15.73 -4.77
N GLU A 177 8.05 15.75 -5.62
CA GLU A 177 8.15 16.32 -6.98
C GLU A 177 7.66 17.76 -7.08
N GLY A 178 7.52 18.44 -5.94
CA GLY A 178 7.06 19.82 -5.83
C GLY A 178 5.55 19.96 -6.09
N ARG A 179 5.04 21.18 -5.97
CA ARG A 179 3.62 21.49 -6.26
C ARG A 179 3.49 22.78 -7.04
N TYR A 180 2.33 23.00 -7.64
CA TYR A 180 1.99 24.31 -8.17
C TYR A 180 1.35 25.18 -7.10
N ASP A 181 1.60 26.48 -7.15
CA ASP A 181 0.82 27.45 -6.40
C ASP A 181 -0.65 27.53 -6.88
N ASN A 182 -1.45 28.38 -6.24
CA ASN A 182 -2.85 28.60 -6.61
C ASN A 182 -3.04 29.43 -7.90
N GLY A 183 -1.97 29.67 -8.65
CA GLY A 183 -2.00 30.33 -9.94
C GLY A 183 -2.83 29.56 -10.98
N LYS A 184 -3.21 30.24 -12.06
CA LYS A 184 -3.97 29.64 -13.17
C LYS A 184 -3.15 29.61 -14.45
N GLY A 185 -3.20 28.48 -15.16
CA GLY A 185 -2.56 28.29 -16.46
C GLY A 185 -1.07 28.64 -16.40
N ARG A 186 -0.63 29.49 -17.34
CA ARG A 186 0.77 29.94 -17.48
C ARG A 186 1.34 30.72 -16.29
N ASN A 187 0.50 31.18 -15.37
CA ASN A 187 0.94 31.95 -14.20
C ASN A 187 1.28 31.06 -13.00
N ARG A 188 1.09 29.74 -13.11
CA ARG A 188 1.42 28.81 -12.02
C ARG A 188 2.92 28.81 -11.76
N GLN A 189 3.30 28.95 -10.50
CA GLN A 189 4.68 28.78 -10.07
C GLN A 189 4.89 27.40 -9.47
N VAL A 190 6.06 26.83 -9.72
CA VAL A 190 6.47 25.58 -9.07
C VAL A 190 7.04 25.93 -7.69
N LEU A 191 6.38 25.43 -6.66
CA LEU A 191 6.81 25.50 -5.27
C LEU A 191 7.65 24.26 -4.95
N THR A 192 8.92 24.51 -4.62
CA THR A 192 9.88 23.46 -4.25
C THR A 192 10.30 23.52 -2.79
N SER A 193 9.91 24.59 -2.06
CA SER A 193 10.24 24.70 -0.64
C SER A 193 9.75 23.47 0.12
N PRO A 194 10.59 22.87 0.99
CA PRO A 194 10.18 21.81 1.88
C PRO A 194 8.88 22.08 2.65
N THR A 195 8.66 23.33 3.04
CA THR A 195 7.52 23.77 3.85
C THR A 195 6.32 24.26 3.04
N ALA A 196 6.39 24.19 1.71
CA ALA A 196 5.25 24.62 0.90
C ALA A 196 4.01 23.73 1.11
N ASP A 197 4.17 22.56 1.76
CA ASP A 197 3.10 21.57 1.97
C ASP A 197 2.57 21.71 3.38
N PRO A 198 1.28 22.04 3.57
CA PRO A 198 0.71 22.03 4.91
C PRO A 198 0.72 20.65 5.58
N ASP A 199 0.81 19.56 4.79
CA ASP A 199 0.84 18.18 5.28
C ASP A 199 2.20 17.50 5.03
N VAL A 200 3.30 18.27 4.95
CA VAL A 200 4.66 17.77 4.63
C VAL A 200 5.05 16.56 5.50
N ASP A 201 4.80 16.61 6.81
CA ASP A 201 5.19 15.57 7.75
C ASP A 201 4.53 14.23 7.39
N PHE A 202 3.27 14.28 6.98
CA PHE A 202 2.51 13.12 6.56
C PHE A 202 2.98 12.61 5.19
N HIS A 203 3.10 13.47 4.19
CA HIS A 203 3.51 13.04 2.85
C HIS A 203 4.94 12.47 2.81
N VAL A 204 5.89 13.09 3.53
CA VAL A 204 7.25 12.56 3.69
C VAL A 204 7.24 11.19 4.35
N THR A 205 6.38 10.98 5.35
CA THR A 205 6.26 9.69 6.04
C THR A 205 5.70 8.60 5.12
N VAL A 206 4.66 8.90 4.33
CA VAL A 206 4.09 7.95 3.36
C VAL A 206 5.11 7.62 2.27
N ALA A 207 5.80 8.62 1.71
CA ALA A 207 6.85 8.41 0.73
C ALA A 207 7.99 7.55 1.28
N ALA A 208 8.39 7.77 2.53
CA ALA A 208 9.41 6.96 3.20
C ALA A 208 8.97 5.49 3.36
N GLU A 209 7.72 5.19 3.72
CA GLU A 209 7.22 3.80 3.77
C GLU A 209 7.39 3.08 2.43
N TRP A 210 7.12 3.76 1.30
CA TRP A 210 7.34 3.20 -0.03
C TRP A 210 8.81 2.89 -0.31
N ILE A 211 9.73 3.79 0.05
CA ILE A 211 11.17 3.53 -0.06
C ILE A 211 11.59 2.34 0.81
N MET A 212 11.15 2.32 2.07
CA MET A 212 11.57 1.33 3.06
C MET A 212 11.15 -0.08 2.68
N HIS A 213 9.93 -0.23 2.15
CA HIS A 213 9.34 -1.56 1.92
C HIS A 213 9.37 -1.98 0.45
N ALA A 214 9.24 -1.04 -0.49
CA ALA A 214 9.16 -1.34 -1.92
C ALA A 214 10.28 -0.72 -2.76
N GLY A 215 11.14 0.13 -2.19
CA GLY A 215 12.18 0.85 -2.94
C GLY A 215 13.05 -0.04 -3.81
N HIS A 216 13.41 -1.21 -3.27
CA HIS A 216 14.19 -2.20 -4.00
C HIS A 216 13.44 -2.75 -5.22
N VAL A 217 12.12 -2.92 -5.18
CA VAL A 217 11.36 -3.44 -6.33
C VAL A 217 11.44 -2.46 -7.49
N PHE A 218 11.02 -1.22 -7.28
CA PHE A 218 10.92 -0.26 -8.38
C PHE A 218 12.24 0.39 -8.78
N TYR A 219 13.30 0.28 -7.96
CA TYR A 219 14.66 0.57 -8.42
C TYR A 219 15.09 -0.42 -9.52
N HIS A 220 14.77 -1.70 -9.36
CA HIS A 220 15.16 -2.75 -10.31
C HIS A 220 14.18 -2.93 -11.48
N SER A 221 12.93 -2.44 -11.38
CA SER A 221 11.94 -2.54 -12.46
C SER A 221 12.34 -1.84 -13.76
N GLY A 222 13.34 -0.96 -13.73
CA GLY A 222 13.78 -0.19 -14.89
C GLY A 222 12.76 0.84 -15.36
N ALA A 223 12.97 1.38 -16.56
CA ALA A 223 12.11 2.38 -17.18
C ALA A 223 10.72 1.81 -17.50
N THR A 224 9.70 2.16 -16.72
CA THR A 224 8.31 1.79 -17.00
C THR A 224 7.54 2.97 -17.58
N VAL A 225 6.68 2.73 -18.58
CA VAL A 225 5.82 3.78 -19.14
C VAL A 225 4.94 4.31 -18.02
N GLY A 226 5.17 5.56 -17.63
CA GLY A 226 4.29 6.26 -16.71
C GLY A 226 3.16 6.88 -17.51
N GLY A 227 1.93 6.76 -16.98
CA GLY A 227 0.85 7.64 -17.39
C GLY A 227 1.13 9.09 -16.99
N ASP A 228 0.10 9.92 -16.92
CA ASP A 228 0.23 11.34 -16.57
C ASP A 228 0.55 11.62 -15.07
N TYR A 229 1.03 10.62 -14.31
CA TYR A 229 1.24 10.69 -12.87
C TYR A 229 2.65 11.17 -12.51
N HIS A 230 2.78 12.48 -12.35
CA HIS A 230 4.04 13.17 -12.09
C HIS A 230 3.80 14.56 -11.52
N GLY A 231 4.72 15.03 -10.70
CA GLY A 231 4.77 16.39 -10.18
C GLY A 231 5.55 17.35 -11.10
N PRO A 232 5.53 18.65 -10.80
CA PRO A 232 6.14 19.70 -11.61
C PRO A 232 7.65 19.58 -11.80
N LEU A 233 8.37 18.88 -10.91
CA LEU A 233 9.81 18.70 -11.03
C LEU A 233 10.22 17.65 -12.07
N VAL A 234 9.30 16.79 -12.53
CA VAL A 234 9.58 15.81 -13.58
C VAL A 234 9.42 16.46 -14.95
N LYS A 235 10.51 16.50 -15.72
CA LYS A 235 10.58 17.14 -17.05
C LYS A 235 10.81 16.10 -18.17
N GLY A 236 10.37 16.44 -19.39
CA GLY A 236 10.72 15.71 -20.62
C GLY A 236 9.58 14.86 -21.23
N PRO A 237 9.74 14.43 -22.51
CA PRO A 237 8.77 13.55 -23.18
C PRO A 237 8.83 12.13 -22.61
N GLY A 238 7.66 11.48 -22.48
CA GLY A 238 7.57 10.07 -22.07
C GLY A 238 7.74 9.80 -20.57
N LYS A 239 7.27 10.70 -19.70
CA LYS A 239 7.24 10.65 -18.23
C LYS A 239 7.16 9.22 -17.69
N LEU A 240 8.31 8.60 -17.47
CA LEU A 240 8.39 7.23 -16.98
C LEU A 240 7.91 7.20 -15.52
N ALA A 241 7.20 6.15 -15.14
CA ALA A 241 6.76 5.97 -13.76
C ALA A 241 7.99 5.75 -12.88
N PHE A 242 8.71 4.66 -13.12
CA PHE A 242 10.00 4.39 -12.49
C PHE A 242 11.12 4.68 -13.48
N SER A 243 12.13 5.44 -13.05
CA SER A 243 13.31 5.74 -13.86
C SER A 243 14.50 6.13 -12.98
N PRO A 244 15.74 5.92 -13.43
CA PRO A 244 16.92 6.40 -12.72
C PRO A 244 16.84 7.91 -12.42
N GLN A 245 16.31 8.71 -13.35
CA GLN A 245 16.19 10.16 -13.17
C GLN A 245 15.23 10.52 -12.04
N ARG A 246 14.04 9.87 -11.98
CA ARG A 246 13.10 10.09 -10.88
C ARG A 246 13.63 9.57 -9.55
N TRP A 247 14.32 8.44 -9.55
CA TRP A 247 14.97 7.92 -8.35
C TRP A 247 15.99 8.91 -7.76
N HIS A 248 16.87 9.47 -8.59
CA HIS A 248 17.82 10.49 -8.15
C HIS A 248 17.10 11.74 -7.63
N LEU A 249 16.08 12.22 -8.36
CA LEU A 249 15.25 13.34 -7.90
C LEU A 249 14.67 13.06 -6.51
N TRP A 250 14.03 11.90 -6.29
CA TRP A 250 13.45 11.55 -5.01
C TRP A 250 14.49 11.51 -3.89
N LYS A 251 15.68 10.94 -4.15
CA LYS A 251 16.77 10.90 -3.16
C LYS A 251 17.24 12.30 -2.80
N ASP A 252 17.51 13.15 -3.79
CA ASP A 252 17.93 14.54 -3.58
C ASP A 252 16.91 15.32 -2.76
N ARG A 253 15.62 15.07 -3.00
CA ARG A 253 14.51 15.72 -2.27
C ARG A 253 14.40 15.25 -0.83
N PHE A 254 14.63 13.97 -0.53
CA PHE A 254 14.76 13.51 0.85
C PHE A 254 15.98 14.13 1.56
N VAL A 255 17.12 14.29 0.87
CA VAL A 255 18.29 14.99 1.43
C VAL A 255 17.99 16.45 1.71
N GLU A 256 17.26 17.14 0.83
CA GLU A 256 16.81 18.51 1.07
C GLU A 256 15.88 18.60 2.28
N PHE A 257 14.92 17.67 2.40
CA PHE A 257 14.03 17.58 3.56
C PHE A 257 14.79 17.32 4.86
N GLU A 258 15.78 16.42 4.88
CA GLU A 258 16.63 16.16 6.04
C GLU A 258 17.33 17.45 6.54
N ASN A 259 17.79 18.29 5.62
CA ASN A 259 18.58 19.49 5.92
C ASN A 259 17.74 20.75 6.15
N SER A 260 16.42 20.68 6.01
CA SER A 260 15.52 21.84 6.15
C SER A 260 15.21 22.16 7.61
N HIS A 261 15.83 23.21 8.16
CA HIS A 261 15.61 23.63 9.55
C HIS A 261 14.17 24.04 9.89
N ASP A 262 13.38 24.41 8.88
CA ASP A 262 11.97 24.80 9.05
C ASP A 262 11.01 23.60 9.22
N LEU A 263 11.47 22.37 8.98
CA LEU A 263 10.70 21.16 9.24
C LEU A 263 10.86 20.69 10.67
N ASN A 264 9.90 19.92 11.18
CA ASN A 264 10.02 19.31 12.50
C ASN A 264 11.13 18.23 12.51
N GLU A 265 11.63 17.87 13.70
CA GLU A 265 12.77 16.95 13.82
C GLU A 265 12.46 15.52 13.33
N ASP A 266 11.25 15.03 13.57
CA ASP A 266 10.86 13.67 13.19
C ASP A 266 10.74 13.52 11.67
N THR A 267 10.20 14.53 10.97
CA THR A 267 10.14 14.57 9.51
C THR A 267 11.53 14.58 8.89
N ARG A 268 12.47 15.35 9.46
CA ARG A 268 13.88 15.33 9.01
C ARG A 268 14.54 13.96 9.23
N LYS A 269 14.28 13.32 10.37
CA LYS A 269 14.77 11.96 10.66
C LYS A 269 14.19 10.93 9.68
N THR A 270 12.90 11.01 9.39
CA THR A 270 12.23 10.13 8.42
C THR A 270 12.83 10.29 7.02
N ALA A 271 13.03 11.53 6.58
CA ALA A 271 13.67 11.82 5.29
C ALA A 271 15.11 11.28 5.22
N LYS A 272 15.90 11.47 6.28
CA LYS A 272 17.25 10.90 6.41
C LYS A 272 17.27 9.38 6.28
N LEU A 273 16.33 8.70 6.95
CA LEU A 273 16.23 7.25 6.91
C LEU A 273 15.89 6.75 5.50
N ALA A 274 14.95 7.43 4.82
CA ALA A 274 14.60 7.11 3.44
C ALA A 274 15.80 7.32 2.49
N ALA A 275 16.49 8.45 2.55
CA ALA A 275 17.67 8.72 1.71
C ALA A 275 18.76 7.66 1.92
N ARG A 276 19.07 7.30 3.17
CA ARG A 276 20.02 6.22 3.49
C ARG A 276 19.57 4.89 2.92
N LYS A 277 18.28 4.57 3.01
CA LYS A 277 17.76 3.32 2.47
C LYS A 277 17.91 3.27 0.94
N MET A 278 17.73 4.40 0.26
CA MET A 278 17.98 4.50 -1.18
C MET A 278 19.45 4.23 -1.52
N GLU A 279 20.39 4.79 -0.77
CA GLU A 279 21.83 4.50 -0.94
C GLU A 279 22.18 3.03 -0.70
N GLU A 280 21.55 2.37 0.27
CA GLU A 280 21.73 0.93 0.51
C GLU A 280 21.26 0.10 -0.69
N ILE A 281 20.12 0.46 -1.29
CA ILE A 281 19.56 -0.22 -2.46
C ILE A 281 20.49 -0.06 -3.66
N GLU A 282 21.00 1.15 -3.91
CA GLU A 282 21.98 1.42 -4.97
C GLU A 282 23.24 0.56 -4.81
N LYS A 283 23.87 0.58 -3.63
CA LYS A 283 25.10 -0.18 -3.33
C LYS A 283 24.91 -1.70 -3.46
N ALA A 284 23.75 -2.21 -3.02
CA ALA A 284 23.44 -3.63 -3.13
C ALA A 284 23.34 -4.07 -4.60
N SER A 285 22.93 -3.17 -5.49
CA SER A 285 22.80 -3.42 -6.93
C SER A 285 24.15 -3.39 -7.64
N ASP A 286 25.03 -2.45 -7.26
CA ASP A 286 26.39 -2.34 -7.80
C ASP A 286 27.28 -3.55 -7.46
N THR A 287 26.97 -4.27 -6.38
CA THR A 287 27.72 -5.47 -5.96
C THR A 287 27.29 -6.73 -6.73
N GLN A 288 26.16 -6.70 -7.42
CA GLN A 288 25.61 -7.83 -8.18
C GLN A 288 25.89 -7.74 -9.69
N ALA A 289 26.48 -6.63 -10.16
CA ALA A 289 26.90 -6.39 -11.54
C ALA A 289 28.39 -6.71 -11.76
#